data_AF-A0A4S2GZW8-F1
#
_entry.id   AF-A0A4S2GZW8-F1
#
_cell.length_a   1.000
_cell.length_b   1.000
_cell.length_c   1.000
_cell.angle_alpha   90.00
_cell.angle_beta   90.00
_cell.angle_gamma   90.00
#
_symmetry.space_group_name_H-M   'P 1'
#
loop_
_entity.id
_entity.type
_entity.pdbx_description
1 polymer ?
#
loop_
_entity_poly.entity_id
_entity_poly.type
_entity_poly.pdbx_seq_one_letter_code
_entity_poly.pdbx_strand_id
1 'polypeptide(L)'
;GNTPDPLSGTYLPTVNVGEGDFGTMNGQTARFYHAPNAHTDGDLFIHFEDANVIHAGDLLSSGRYPYIDLDNGGTVQGYIDGMQMIVDRAEADTQIIAGHG
;
A
#
# COMPACT_ATOMS: atom_id res chain seq x y z
N GLY A 1 18.39 0.64 -0.46
CA GLY A 1 18.60 0.30 -1.89
C GLY A 1 19.11 1.51 -2.67
N ASN A 2 19.60 1.35 -3.91
CA ASN A 2 19.97 2.51 -4.74
C ASN A 2 18.70 3.24 -5.17
N THR A 3 18.42 4.42 -4.60
CA THR A 3 17.39 5.32 -5.12
C THR A 3 17.78 5.72 -6.54
N PRO A 4 16.99 5.38 -7.57
CA PRO A 4 17.29 5.82 -8.92
C PRO A 4 17.24 7.35 -9.00
N ASP A 5 17.98 7.93 -9.95
CA ASP A 5 17.89 9.36 -10.23
C ASP A 5 16.42 9.75 -10.46
N PRO A 6 15.98 10.93 -9.99
CA PRO A 6 14.60 11.36 -10.16
C PRO A 6 14.19 11.31 -11.64
N LEU A 7 13.06 10.67 -11.92
CA LEU A 7 12.52 10.65 -13.28
C LEU A 7 12.19 12.08 -13.74
N SER A 8 12.33 12.36 -15.04
CA SER A 8 11.88 13.64 -15.59
C SER A 8 10.37 13.81 -15.40
N GLY A 9 9.91 15.06 -15.28
CA GLY A 9 8.56 15.36 -14.78
C GLY A 9 7.38 14.70 -15.50
N THR A 10 7.56 14.23 -16.74
CA THR A 10 6.51 13.51 -17.49
C THR A 10 6.24 12.09 -16.98
N TYR A 11 7.14 11.52 -16.17
CA TYR A 11 7.02 10.16 -15.62
C TYR A 11 6.65 10.13 -14.13
N LEU A 12 6.51 11.30 -13.49
CA LEU A 12 6.08 11.38 -12.11
C LEU A 12 4.55 11.26 -12.03
N PRO A 13 4.01 10.72 -10.91
CA PRO A 13 2.60 10.85 -10.61
C PRO A 13 2.17 12.33 -10.67
N THR A 14 1.04 12.59 -11.34
CA THR A 14 0.47 13.94 -11.47
C THR A 14 -0.58 14.24 -10.40
N VAL A 15 -0.94 13.25 -9.60
CA VAL A 15 -1.94 13.32 -8.53
C VAL A 15 -1.34 12.71 -7.27
N ASN A 16 -1.40 13.46 -6.17
CA ASN A 16 -1.11 12.95 -4.84
C ASN A 16 -2.41 12.44 -4.22
N VAL A 17 -2.34 11.38 -3.43
CA VAL A 17 -3.48 10.85 -2.69
C VAL A 17 -3.18 10.90 -1.19
N GLY A 18 -4.17 11.30 -0.41
CA GLY A 18 -4.15 11.31 1.06
C GLY A 18 -5.06 10.23 1.63
N GLU A 19 -5.14 10.20 2.97
CA GLU A 19 -6.00 9.25 3.67
C GLU A 19 -7.48 9.50 3.34
N GLY A 20 -8.16 8.46 2.83
CA GLY A 20 -9.59 8.50 2.55
C GLY A 20 -9.96 8.97 1.13
N ASP A 21 -8.97 9.44 0.35
CA ASP A 21 -9.16 9.69 -1.08
C ASP A 21 -9.61 8.41 -1.79
N PHE A 22 -10.39 8.57 -2.84
CA PHE A 22 -10.88 7.45 -3.63
C PHE A 22 -10.96 7.80 -5.11
N GLY A 23 -10.91 6.78 -5.94
CA GLY A 23 -11.21 6.84 -7.37
C GLY A 23 -12.28 5.83 -7.72
N THR A 24 -12.87 5.98 -8.91
CA THR A 24 -13.73 4.94 -9.49
C THR A 24 -13.05 4.34 -10.70
N MET A 25 -13.05 3.01 -10.79
CA MET A 25 -12.49 2.28 -11.92
C MET A 25 -13.35 1.07 -12.22
N ASN A 26 -13.85 0.96 -13.46
CA ASN A 26 -14.66 -0.18 -13.91
C ASN A 26 -15.86 -0.50 -12.98
N GLY A 27 -16.49 0.53 -12.41
CA GLY A 27 -17.62 0.37 -11.48
C GLY A 27 -17.22 -0.08 -10.06
N GLN A 28 -15.94 0.03 -9.71
CA GLN A 28 -15.44 -0.19 -8.35
C GLN A 28 -15.06 1.15 -7.70
N THR A 29 -15.36 1.29 -6.41
CA THR A 29 -14.78 2.32 -5.55
C THR A 29 -13.43 1.85 -5.04
N ALA A 30 -12.35 2.48 -5.50
CA ALA A 30 -10.98 2.22 -5.08
C ALA A 30 -10.56 3.27 -4.05
N ARG A 31 -10.57 2.91 -2.76
CA ARG A 31 -10.16 3.79 -1.67
C ARG A 31 -8.69 3.63 -1.36
N PHE A 32 -7.98 4.75 -1.25
CA PHE A 32 -6.55 4.81 -0.99
C PHE A 32 -6.26 5.06 0.50
N TYR A 33 -5.25 4.37 0.99
CA TYR A 33 -4.75 4.53 2.35
C TYR A 33 -3.23 4.58 2.36
N HIS A 34 -2.67 5.60 2.99
CA HIS A 34 -1.24 5.76 3.18
C HIS A 34 -0.83 5.12 4.51
N ALA A 35 0.12 4.18 4.45
CA ALA A 35 0.71 3.54 5.61
C ALA A 35 2.10 4.14 5.84
N PRO A 36 2.23 5.13 6.73
CA PRO A 36 3.48 5.87 6.87
C PRO A 36 4.61 4.99 7.43
N ASN A 37 5.79 5.11 6.84
CA ASN A 37 7.05 4.49 7.32
C ASN A 37 6.96 2.97 7.52
N ALA A 38 6.24 2.28 6.66
CA ALA A 38 6.01 0.85 6.74
C ALA A 38 7.09 0.06 5.99
N HIS A 39 6.79 -0.50 4.82
CA HIS A 39 7.79 -1.06 3.91
C HIS A 39 8.74 0.04 3.38
N THR A 40 8.19 1.21 3.01
CA THR A 40 8.84 2.50 2.70
C THR A 40 8.08 3.65 3.37
N ASP A 41 8.51 4.91 3.19
CA ASP A 41 7.75 6.08 3.65
C ASP A 41 6.54 6.44 2.77
N GLY A 42 6.50 5.92 1.53
CA GLY A 42 5.50 6.24 0.51
C GLY A 42 4.43 5.18 0.29
N ASP A 43 4.32 4.15 1.15
CA ASP A 43 3.44 3.01 0.89
C ASP A 43 1.96 3.38 0.87
N LEU A 44 1.27 2.84 -0.14
CA LEU A 44 -0.18 2.87 -0.24
C LEU A 44 -0.73 1.45 -0.30
N PHE A 45 -1.89 1.24 0.31
CA PHE A 45 -2.76 0.11 -0.03
C PHE A 45 -4.12 0.59 -0.52
N ILE A 46 -4.78 -0.26 -1.30
CA ILE A 46 -6.06 0.07 -1.95
C ILE A 46 -7.11 -0.92 -1.51
N HIS A 47 -8.27 -0.42 -1.08
CA HIS A 47 -9.47 -1.22 -0.87
C HIS A 47 -10.45 -1.00 -2.03
N PHE A 48 -10.71 -2.05 -2.80
CA PHE A 48 -11.79 -2.10 -3.78
C PHE A 48 -13.07 -2.56 -3.07
N GLU A 49 -13.86 -1.59 -2.61
CA GLU A 49 -14.96 -1.83 -1.66
C GLU A 49 -16.02 -2.78 -2.25
N ASP A 50 -16.42 -2.58 -3.51
CA ASP A 50 -17.48 -3.38 -4.13
C ASP A 50 -17.05 -4.83 -4.42
N ALA A 51 -15.75 -5.08 -4.63
CA ALA A 51 -15.19 -6.42 -4.83
C ALA A 51 -14.81 -7.10 -3.52
N ASN A 52 -14.76 -6.37 -2.41
CA ASN A 52 -14.20 -6.83 -1.13
C ASN A 52 -12.76 -7.35 -1.29
N VAL A 53 -11.92 -6.56 -1.98
CA VAL A 53 -10.51 -6.89 -2.25
C VAL A 53 -9.60 -5.78 -1.73
N ILE A 54 -8.59 -6.15 -0.95
CA ILE A 54 -7.50 -5.25 -0.55
C ILE A 54 -6.23 -5.61 -1.32
N HIS A 55 -5.71 -4.67 -2.10
CA HIS A 55 -4.36 -4.78 -2.66
C HIS A 55 -3.38 -4.13 -1.68
N ALA A 56 -2.68 -4.97 -0.91
CA ALA A 56 -1.83 -4.54 0.20
C ALA A 56 -0.50 -3.93 -0.25
N GLY A 57 -0.07 -4.19 -1.49
CA GLY A 57 1.31 -3.89 -1.89
C GLY A 57 2.30 -4.63 -0.98
N ASP A 58 3.48 -4.07 -0.76
CA ASP A 58 4.53 -4.72 0.03
C ASP A 58 4.33 -4.65 1.55
N LEU A 59 3.22 -4.07 2.01
CA LEU A 59 2.70 -4.22 3.38
C LEU A 59 2.25 -5.66 3.69
N LEU A 60 2.23 -6.54 2.68
CA LEU A 60 2.12 -7.97 2.85
C LEU A 60 3.05 -8.69 1.87
N SER A 61 3.85 -9.61 2.40
CA SER A 61 4.60 -10.61 1.61
C SER A 61 4.06 -12.01 1.96
N SER A 62 3.37 -12.65 1.02
CA SER A 62 2.77 -13.96 1.26
C SER A 62 3.83 -15.07 1.22
N GLY A 63 3.82 -15.98 2.19
CA GLY A 63 4.72 -17.13 2.24
C GLY A 63 6.20 -16.82 2.51
N ARG A 64 6.55 -15.57 2.84
CA ARG A 64 7.93 -15.15 3.11
C ARG A 64 8.00 -14.03 4.15
N TYR A 65 9.17 -13.84 4.75
CA TYR A 65 9.39 -12.75 5.70
C TYR A 65 9.31 -11.39 5.00
N PRO A 66 8.73 -10.34 5.63
CA PRO A 66 8.62 -9.04 5.02
C PRO A 66 9.98 -8.39 4.76
N TYR A 67 10.09 -7.64 3.67
CA TYR A 67 11.22 -6.77 3.39
C TYR A 67 10.87 -5.35 3.80
N ILE A 68 11.68 -4.72 4.65
CA ILE A 68 11.49 -3.34 5.13
C ILE A 68 12.69 -2.54 4.64
N ASP A 69 12.44 -1.54 3.78
CA ASP A 69 13.50 -0.73 3.20
C ASP A 69 13.86 0.43 4.13
N LEU A 70 14.79 0.15 5.04
CA LEU A 70 15.27 1.12 6.03
C LEU A 70 15.90 2.37 5.38
N ASP A 71 16.49 2.23 4.19
CA ASP A 71 17.12 3.35 3.49
C ASP A 71 16.07 4.32 2.90
N ASN A 72 14.86 3.81 2.62
CA ASN A 72 13.73 4.58 2.09
C ASN A 72 12.64 4.82 3.15
N GLY A 73 13.04 4.90 4.42
CA GLY A 73 12.17 5.35 5.52
C GLY A 73 11.23 4.29 6.10
N GLY A 74 11.36 3.02 5.69
CA GLY A 74 10.63 1.91 6.29
C GLY A 74 11.09 1.61 7.72
N THR A 75 10.18 1.12 8.55
CA THR A 75 10.46 0.74 9.95
C THR A 75 9.68 -0.50 10.35
N VAL A 76 10.20 -1.26 11.33
CA VAL A 76 9.48 -2.43 11.87
C VAL A 76 8.15 -2.02 12.49
N GLN A 77 8.13 -0.92 13.25
CA GLN A 77 6.90 -0.45 13.89
C GLN A 77 5.87 0.00 12.84
N GLY A 78 6.28 0.81 11.85
CA GLY A 78 5.38 1.24 10.79
C GLY A 78 4.88 0.06 9.95
N TYR A 79 5.68 -0.99 9.75
CA TYR A 79 5.21 -2.20 9.07
C TYR A 79 4.09 -2.89 9.85
N ILE A 80 4.25 -3.03 11.17
CA ILE A 80 3.22 -3.59 12.07
C ILE A 80 1.97 -2.71 12.02
N ASP A 81 2.11 -1.40 12.11
CA ASP A 81 0.99 -0.45 12.11
C ASP A 81 0.26 -0.49 10.74
N GLY A 82 0.99 -0.54 9.63
CA GLY A 82 0.44 -0.69 8.28
C GLY A 82 -0.31 -2.00 8.08
N MET A 83 0.21 -3.12 8.60
CA MET A 83 -0.53 -4.39 8.62
C MET A 83 -1.81 -4.28 9.46
N GLN A 84 -1.76 -3.61 10.61
CA GLN A 84 -2.93 -3.40 11.45
C GLN A 84 -3.99 -2.56 10.73
N MET A 85 -3.59 -1.53 9.98
CA MET A 85 -4.52 -0.74 9.16
C MET A 85 -5.28 -1.58 8.14
N ILE A 86 -4.62 -2.58 7.53
CA ILE A 86 -5.25 -3.53 6.62
C ILE A 86 -6.22 -4.43 7.38
N VAL A 87 -5.81 -5.00 8.52
CA VAL A 87 -6.66 -5.87 9.36
C VAL A 87 -7.92 -5.13 9.83
N ASP A 88 -7.80 -3.87 10.24
CA ASP A 88 -8.92 -3.05 10.72
C ASP A 88 -9.96 -2.75 9.63
N ARG A 89 -9.60 -2.89 8.37
CA ARG A 89 -10.45 -2.61 7.20
C ARG A 89 -10.95 -3.86 6.50
N ALA A 90 -10.34 -5.01 6.79
CA ALA A 90 -10.75 -6.28 6.23
C ALA A 90 -11.97 -6.84 6.99
N GLU A 91 -12.89 -7.41 6.24
CA GLU A 91 -13.99 -8.23 6.72
C GLU A 91 -13.62 -9.72 6.64
N ALA A 92 -14.51 -10.59 7.13
CA ALA A 92 -14.23 -12.03 7.28
C ALA A 92 -13.91 -12.75 5.95
N ASP A 93 -14.44 -12.25 4.83
CA ASP A 93 -14.30 -12.81 3.49
C ASP A 93 -13.48 -11.92 2.54
N THR A 94 -12.86 -10.84 3.04
CA THR A 94 -12.01 -9.97 2.23
C THR A 94 -10.84 -10.74 1.64
N GLN A 95 -10.66 -10.64 0.33
CA GLN A 95 -9.49 -11.16 -0.35
C GLN A 95 -8.34 -10.15 -0.27
N ILE A 96 -7.17 -10.58 0.16
CA ILE A 96 -5.98 -9.72 0.27
C ILE A 96 -4.94 -10.17 -0.74
N ILE A 97 -4.53 -9.25 -1.62
CA ILE A 97 -3.49 -9.46 -2.63
C ILE A 97 -2.19 -8.83 -2.11
N ALA A 98 -1.18 -9.67 -1.90
CA ALA A 98 0.16 -9.26 -1.49
C ALA A 98 0.94 -8.64 -2.65
N GLY A 99 1.90 -7.75 -2.36
CA GLY A 99 2.83 -7.22 -3.36
C GLY A 99 3.76 -8.30 -3.92
N HIS A 100 4.02 -9.34 -3.13
CA HIS A 100 4.75 -10.53 -3.55
C HIS A 100 4.27 -11.80 -2.83
N GLY A 101 4.43 -12.95 -3.50
CA GLY A 101 4.08 -14.27 -3.00
C GLY A 101 3.94 -15.29 -4.12
#